data_AF-A0A2E4W916-F1
#
_entry.id   AF-A0A2E4W916-F1
#
_cell.length_a   1.000
_cell.length_b   1.000
_cell.length_c   1.000
_cell.angle_alpha   90.00
_cell.angle_beta   90.00
_cell.angle_gamma   90.00
#
_symmetry.space_group_name_H-M   'P 1'
#
loop_
_entity.id
_entity.type
_entity.pdbx_description
1 polymer ?
#
loop_
_entity_poly.entity_id
_entity_poly.type
_entity_poly.pdbx_seq_one_letter_code
_entity_poly.pdbx_strand_id
1 'polypeptide(L)'
;HRLANGRTMITSGAQGRFLEVTSEGEIVWDYRTPYSGDVKMPDGSRPHPTASFTYPVFRATKIFPDHPALAGRDLTPLDPQPPIVLPSSSVEDGS
;
A
#
# COMPACT_ATOMS: atom_id res chain seq x y z
N HIS A 1 -10.45 6.98 -6.33
CA HIS A 1 -10.96 8.31 -5.93
C HIS A 1 -10.34 9.35 -6.84
N ARG A 2 -11.14 10.20 -7.49
CA ARG A 2 -10.61 11.28 -8.34
C ARG A 2 -10.30 12.49 -7.47
N LEU A 3 -9.11 13.06 -7.67
CA LEU A 3 -8.54 14.16 -6.91
C LEU A 3 -8.91 15.52 -7.53
N ALA A 4 -8.86 16.58 -6.72
CA ALA A 4 -9.17 17.94 -7.16
C ALA A 4 -8.24 18.44 -8.29
N ASN A 5 -7.01 17.92 -8.36
CA ASN A 5 -6.05 18.22 -9.42
C ASN A 5 -6.26 17.39 -10.71
N GLY A 6 -7.40 16.68 -10.85
CA GLY A 6 -7.74 15.88 -12.02
C GLY A 6 -7.16 14.46 -12.05
N ARG A 7 -6.14 14.18 -11.22
CA ARG A 7 -5.52 12.85 -11.09
C ARG A 7 -6.42 11.86 -10.38
N THR A 8 -6.10 10.58 -10.48
CA THR A 8 -6.85 9.51 -9.81
C THR A 8 -5.96 8.77 -8.83
N MET A 9 -6.39 8.70 -7.56
CA MET A 9 -5.81 7.84 -6.56
C MET A 9 -6.52 6.47 -6.59
N ILE A 10 -5.75 5.40 -6.76
CA ILE A 10 -6.22 4.02 -6.83
C ILE A 10 -5.70 3.27 -5.61
N THR A 11 -6.56 2.49 -4.97
CA THR A 11 -6.21 1.57 -3.90
C THR A 11 -6.43 0.14 -4.38
N SER A 12 -5.35 -0.55 -4.77
CA SER A 12 -5.37 -1.98 -5.02
C SER A 12 -5.29 -2.71 -3.69
N GLY A 13 -6.45 -2.83 -3.04
CA GLY A 13 -6.56 -3.26 -1.64
C GLY A 13 -5.91 -4.61 -1.37
N ALA A 14 -6.26 -5.62 -2.16
CA ALA A 14 -5.74 -6.98 -2.00
C ALA A 14 -4.22 -7.10 -2.15
N GLN A 15 -3.61 -6.22 -2.96
CA GLN A 15 -2.17 -6.21 -3.24
C GLN A 15 -1.40 -5.26 -2.32
N GLY A 16 -2.09 -4.45 -1.50
CA GLY A 16 -1.45 -3.42 -0.71
C GLY A 16 -0.75 -2.34 -1.54
N ARG A 17 -1.20 -2.12 -2.78
CA ARG A 17 -0.57 -1.17 -3.72
C ARG A 17 -1.45 0.06 -3.90
N PHE A 18 -0.82 1.22 -3.92
CA PHE A 18 -1.43 2.52 -4.07
C PHE A 18 -0.81 3.22 -5.27
N LEU A 19 -1.65 3.77 -6.13
CA LEU A 19 -1.23 4.42 -7.36
C LEU A 19 -1.87 5.78 -7.49
N GLU A 20 -1.09 6.74 -8.00
CA GLU A 20 -1.63 7.99 -8.54
C GLU A 20 -1.40 8.01 -10.04
N VAL A 21 -2.48 8.20 -10.79
CA VAL A 21 -2.44 8.23 -12.25
C VAL A 21 -2.96 9.55 -12.80
N THR A 22 -2.41 9.98 -13.93
CA THR A 22 -2.93 11.13 -14.71
C THR A 22 -4.27 10.79 -15.37
N SER A 23 -4.91 11.78 -16.00
CA SER A 23 -6.11 11.55 -16.82
C SER A 23 -5.85 10.66 -18.03
N GLU A 24 -4.61 10.68 -18.53
CA GLU A 24 -4.13 9.92 -19.67
C GLU A 24 -3.71 8.49 -19.29
N GLY A 25 -3.72 8.16 -17.99
CA GLY A 25 -3.40 6.84 -17.46
C GLY A 25 -1.94 6.62 -17.09
N GLU A 26 -1.12 7.68 -17.06
CA GLU A 26 0.29 7.57 -16.68
C GLU A 26 0.44 7.47 -15.15
N ILE A 27 1.27 6.55 -14.66
CA ILE A 27 1.58 6.41 -13.24
C ILE A 27 2.60 7.47 -12.83
N VAL A 28 2.20 8.39 -11.96
CA VAL A 28 3.07 9.46 -11.43
C VAL A 28 3.52 9.21 -9.99
N TRP A 29 2.89 8.25 -9.32
CA TRP A 29 3.32 7.76 -8.01
C TRP A 29 2.84 6.32 -7.83
N ASP A 30 3.70 5.47 -7.29
CA ASP A 30 3.42 4.06 -7.00
C ASP A 30 4.02 3.75 -5.64
N TYR A 31 3.24 3.17 -4.74
CA TYR A 31 3.70 2.80 -3.42
C TYR A 31 3.07 1.48 -3.00
N ARG A 32 3.84 0.66 -2.31
CA ARG A 32 3.36 -0.59 -1.72
C ARG A 32 3.52 -0.53 -0.22
N THR A 33 2.51 -1.00 0.51
CA THR A 33 2.58 -1.07 1.97
C THR A 33 3.75 -1.97 2.39
N PRO A 34 4.67 -1.47 3.24
CA PRO A 34 5.73 -2.29 3.81
C PRO A 34 5.21 -3.19 4.93
N TYR A 35 3.98 -2.93 5.41
CA TYR A 35 3.36 -3.69 6.49
C TYR A 35 2.63 -4.91 5.90
N SER A 36 3.28 -6.06 5.92
CA SER A 36 2.65 -7.38 5.93
C SER A 36 2.61 -7.92 7.35
N GLY A 37 1.49 -8.51 7.73
CA GLY A 37 1.37 -9.10 9.05
C GLY A 37 2.08 -10.45 9.15
N ASP A 38 3.11 -10.54 9.99
CA ASP A 38 3.39 -11.71 10.83
C ASP A 38 2.55 -11.69 12.11
N VAL A 39 1.43 -10.96 12.09
CA VAL A 39 0.47 -10.98 13.18
C VAL A 39 0.00 -12.42 13.32
N LYS A 40 0.24 -12.99 14.50
CA LYS A 40 -0.29 -14.29 14.89
C LYS A 40 -1.36 -14.07 15.94
N MET A 41 -2.47 -14.78 15.78
CA MET A 41 -3.46 -14.94 16.83
C MET A 41 -2.83 -15.65 18.03
N PRO A 42 -3.44 -15.61 19.23
CA PRO A 42 -2.94 -16.31 20.41
C PRO A 42 -2.73 -17.82 20.20
N ASP A 43 -3.47 -18.43 19.27
CA ASP A 43 -3.33 -19.83 18.85
C ASP A 43 -2.24 -20.08 17.79
N GLY A 44 -1.48 -19.04 17.42
CA GLY A 44 -0.43 -19.10 16.41
C GLY A 44 -0.94 -19.02 14.96
N SER A 45 -2.25 -19.01 14.72
CA SER A 45 -2.84 -18.87 13.39
C SER A 45 -2.67 -17.45 12.84
N ARG A 46 -2.76 -17.29 11.52
CA ARG A 46 -2.75 -15.95 10.90
C ARG A 46 -4.18 -15.37 10.94
N PRO A 47 -4.37 -14.07 11.24
CA PRO A 47 -5.66 -13.38 11.33
C PRO A 47 -6.57 -13.46 10.10
N HIS A 48 -6.04 -13.90 8.97
CA HIS A 48 -6.74 -13.96 7.70
C HIS A 48 -6.14 -15.09 6.86
N PRO A 49 -6.89 -15.69 5.90
CA PRO A 49 -6.33 -16.53 4.84
C PRO A 49 -5.36 -15.71 3.97
N THR A 50 -4.15 -15.52 4.48
CA THR A 50 -3.05 -14.73 3.91
C THR A 50 -2.27 -15.50 2.86
N ALA A 51 -2.73 -16.68 2.44
CA ALA A 51 -2.05 -17.52 1.47
C ALA A 51 -1.81 -16.78 0.14
N SER A 52 -2.69 -15.84 -0.25
CA SER A 52 -2.53 -15.05 -1.49
C SER A 52 -2.53 -13.53 -1.31
N PHE A 53 -2.94 -13.00 -0.14
CA PHE A 53 -3.04 -11.57 0.12
C PHE A 53 -2.32 -11.20 1.43
N THR A 54 -1.02 -10.95 1.32
CA THR A 54 -0.11 -10.69 2.46
C THR A 54 -0.09 -9.23 2.91
N TYR A 55 -0.60 -8.33 2.05
CA TYR A 55 -0.60 -6.88 2.25
C TYR A 55 -2.00 -6.24 2.16
N PRO A 56 -3.10 -6.90 2.57
CA PRO A 56 -4.43 -6.41 2.26
C PRO A 56 -4.69 -5.09 3.00
N VAL A 57 -5.14 -4.09 2.26
CA VAL A 57 -5.58 -2.80 2.78
C VAL A 57 -7.02 -2.54 2.36
N PHE A 58 -7.81 -1.96 3.24
CA PHE A 58 -9.22 -1.69 2.95
C PHE A 58 -9.39 -0.43 2.09
N ARG A 59 -8.70 0.66 2.47
CA ARG A 59 -8.83 1.97 1.82
C ARG A 59 -7.60 2.84 2.10
N ALA A 60 -7.29 3.73 1.16
CA ALA A 60 -6.49 4.92 1.43
C ALA A 60 -7.27 6.20 1.08
N THR A 61 -6.89 7.29 1.75
CA THR A 61 -7.34 8.65 1.45
C THR A 61 -6.11 9.54 1.34
N LYS A 62 -5.98 10.26 0.22
CA LYS A 62 -4.87 11.20 0.04
C LYS A 62 -5.18 12.49 0.79
N ILE A 63 -4.25 12.91 1.64
CA ILE A 63 -4.24 14.24 2.26
C ILE A 63 -3.25 15.09 1.45
N PHE A 64 -3.66 16.28 1.03
CA PHE A 64 -2.79 17.16 0.24
C PHE A 64 -1.83 17.94 1.15
N PRO A 65 -0.66 18.36 0.63
CA PRO A 65 0.35 19.09 1.41
C PRO A 65 -0.13 20.41 2.03
N ASP A 66 -1.13 21.04 1.42
CA ASP A 66 -1.78 22.28 1.89
C ASP A 66 -2.82 22.05 3.00
N HIS A 67 -3.09 20.79 3.37
CA HIS A 67 -4.03 20.47 4.42
C HIS A 67 -3.57 21.06 5.78
N PRO A 68 -4.43 21.79 6.52
CA PRO A 68 -4.03 22.48 7.75
C PRO A 68 -3.36 21.60 8.81
N ALA A 69 -3.76 20.32 8.90
CA ALA A 69 -3.14 19.36 9.82
C ALA A 69 -1.67 19.02 9.52
N LEU A 70 -1.18 19.35 8.32
CA LEU A 70 0.22 19.17 7.91
C LEU A 70 1.04 20.47 7.99
N ALA A 71 0.44 21.59 8.40
CA ALA A 71 1.13 22.87 8.49
C ALA A 71 2.37 22.77 9.41
N GLY A 72 3.52 23.26 8.93
CA GLY A 72 4.79 23.23 9.66
C GLY A 72 5.44 21.86 9.76
N ARG A 73 4.92 20.83 9.06
CA ARG A 73 5.58 19.53 8.93
C ARG A 73 6.53 19.52 7.74
N ASP A 74 7.68 18.88 7.92
CA ASP A 74 8.53 18.50 6.80
C ASP A 74 7.93 17.27 6.09
N LEU A 75 7.65 17.41 4.79
CA LEU A 75 7.02 16.39 3.95
C LEU A 75 8.01 15.90 2.88
N THR A 76 9.25 15.61 3.30
CA THR A 76 10.26 15.04 2.42
C THR A 76 9.81 13.66 1.91
N PRO A 77 9.77 13.42 0.58
CA PRO A 77 9.45 12.12 0.02
C PRO A 77 10.45 11.04 0.46
N LEU A 78 9.95 9.83 0.70
CA LEU A 78 10.81 8.67 0.93
C LEU A 78 11.42 8.22 -0.41
N ASP A 79 12.71 8.47 -0.58
CA ASP A 79 13.49 8.04 -1.74
C ASP A 79 14.86 7.48 -1.28
N PRO A 80 15.14 6.17 -1.47
CA PRO A 80 14.27 5.17 -2.10
C PRO A 80 13.11 4.75 -1.19
N GLN A 81 12.11 4.09 -1.79
CA GLN A 81 11.03 3.49 -0.99
C GLN A 81 11.58 2.36 -0.09
N PRO A 82 10.97 2.16 1.09
CA PRO A 82 11.32 1.02 1.94
C PRO A 82 11.22 -0.30 1.17
N PRO A 83 12.10 -1.27 1.45
CA PRO A 83 12.05 -2.58 0.80
C PRO A 83 10.71 -3.25 1.09
N ILE A 84 10.08 -3.75 0.03
CA ILE A 84 8.84 -4.53 0.12
C ILE A 84 9.22 -5.94 0.49
N VAL A 85 8.62 -6.48 1.55
CA VAL A 85 9.04 -7.81 2.04
C VAL A 85 8.62 -8.94 1.12
N LEU A 86 7.50 -8.93 0.40
CA LEU A 86 6.91 -10.11 -0.27
C LEU A 86 6.76 -11.34 0.66
N PRO A 87 5.59 -12.03 0.67
CA PRO A 87 5.55 -13.36 1.27
C PRO A 87 6.65 -14.21 0.62
N SER A 88 7.39 -14.96 1.42
CA SER A 88 8.19 -16.08 0.91
C SER A 88 7.29 -16.82 -0.08
N SER A 89 7.71 -16.91 -1.35
CA SER A 89 7.12 -17.87 -2.25
C SER A 89 7.33 -19.20 -1.57
N SER A 90 6.30 -19.73 -0.90
CA SER A 90 6.23 -21.15 -0.64
C SER A 90 6.20 -21.75 -2.02
N VAL A 91 7.39 -22.08 -2.50
CA VAL A 91 7.60 -23.07 -3.53
C VAL A 91 6.74 -24.24 -3.07
N GLU A 92 5.74 -24.58 -3.87
CA GLU A 92 5.13 -25.91 -3.83
C GLU A 92 6.28 -26.89 -4.05
N ASP A 93 6.97 -27.26 -2.98
CA ASP A 93 7.84 -28.43 -2.99
C ASP A 93 6.92 -29.63 -2.93
N GLY A 94 7.07 -30.48 -3.95
CA GLY A 94 6.12 -31.50 -4.30
C GLY A 94 6.01 -32.60 -3.24
N SER A 95 4.81 -33.16 -3.16
CA SER A 95 4.58 -34.59 -2.93
C SER A 95 3.13 -34.92 -3.27
#